data_AF-A0A940T9U0-F1
#
_entry.id   AF-A0A940T9U0-F1
#
_cell.length_a   1.000
_cell.length_b   1.000
_cell.length_c   1.000
_cell.angle_alpha   90.00
_cell.angle_beta   90.00
_cell.angle_gamma   90.00
#
_symmetry.space_group_name_H-M   'P 1'
#
loop_
_entity.id
_entity.type
_entity.pdbx_description
1 polymer ?
#
loop_
_entity_poly.entity_id
_entity_poly.type
_entity_poly.pdbx_seq_one_letter_code
_entity_poly.pdbx_strand_id
1 'polypeptide(L)'
;MTVTFTKDKVFNMSSTINTVDGSTWHYSYANNYTDSPISLTSDDYIKVALSVSRSWLDITSQGYSAVSKTITSAGWATYCSPYALDLANATGLTDAYIVIGGTGGVLAKTSVKSGTVAANTGLLLKGAEGTATIPVVASGTDYSSTNKLVGVLEDTEIAQNTGYVLMNDATNGLGFYKNANATAFTVGANTAYLPANFDGSSARSFYLFDDELTGIKNIESATATQKAEGDFFDLQGRKVAQPTKGLYIVNGKKVIIK
;
A
#
# COMPACT_ATOMS: atom_id res chain seq x y z
N MET A 1 38.82 -28.04 -34.80
CA MET A 1 39.35 -28.65 -33.52
C MET A 1 38.19 -29.16 -32.66
N THR A 2 37.76 -30.47 -32.86
CA THR A 2 36.71 -31.24 -32.16
C THR A 2 37.14 -31.50 -30.71
N VAL A 3 36.50 -30.62 -29.79
CA VAL A 3 36.79 -30.92 -28.36
C VAL A 3 35.56 -31.62 -27.77
N THR A 4 35.67 -32.93 -27.32
CA THR A 4 34.76 -33.83 -26.58
C THR A 4 34.79 -33.52 -25.08
N PHE A 5 33.56 -33.22 -24.42
CA PHE A 5 33.44 -32.89 -22.98
C PHE A 5 32.83 -34.08 -22.24
N THR A 6 33.59 -34.70 -21.17
CA THR A 6 33.12 -35.70 -20.19
C THR A 6 32.68 -34.99 -18.89
N LYS A 7 31.51 -35.32 -18.36
CA LYS A 7 30.48 -35.13 -17.33
C LYS A 7 31.10 -34.88 -15.95
N ASP A 8 32.32 -34.10 -15.91
CA ASP A 8 32.61 -33.68 -14.52
C ASP A 8 33.71 -32.61 -14.52
N LYS A 9 33.68 -31.73 -15.48
CA LYS A 9 34.68 -30.63 -15.29
C LYS A 9 33.96 -29.29 -15.17
N VAL A 10 33.98 -28.65 -13.93
CA VAL A 10 33.69 -27.26 -13.50
C VAL A 10 34.68 -26.30 -14.19
N PHE A 11 34.15 -25.58 -15.21
CA PHE A 11 35.00 -24.51 -15.78
C PHE A 11 34.78 -23.20 -15.00
N ASN A 12 35.82 -22.84 -14.19
CA ASN A 12 35.97 -21.50 -13.60
C ASN A 12 36.47 -20.49 -14.62
N MET A 13 35.57 -19.76 -15.21
CA MET A 13 36.15 -18.72 -16.12
C MET A 13 36.34 -17.42 -15.34
N SER A 14 37.64 -17.28 -14.76
CA SER A 14 38.10 -15.99 -14.19
C SER A 14 38.30 -14.95 -15.29
N SER A 15 37.21 -14.13 -15.45
CA SER A 15 37.55 -13.02 -16.37
C SER A 15 38.05 -11.80 -15.58
N THR A 16 39.23 -11.29 -16.03
CA THR A 16 39.77 -9.97 -15.62
C THR A 16 39.00 -8.84 -16.30
N ILE A 17 38.29 -8.04 -15.50
CA ILE A 17 37.54 -6.82 -15.88
C ILE A 17 38.53 -5.74 -16.33
N ASN A 18 38.73 -5.51 -17.65
CA ASN A 18 39.51 -4.27 -17.96
C ASN A 18 38.57 -3.13 -18.36
N THR A 19 38.51 -2.04 -17.58
CA THR A 19 37.69 -0.81 -17.74
C THR A 19 38.27 0.06 -18.85
N VAL A 20 37.51 0.32 -20.05
CA VAL A 20 38.05 1.32 -21.01
C VAL A 20 36.99 2.41 -21.21
N ASP A 21 36.30 2.93 -19.95
CA ASP A 21 35.67 4.28 -19.96
C ASP A 21 34.20 4.15 -19.55
N GLY A 22 34.06 3.87 -18.23
CA GLY A 22 32.99 4.14 -17.24
C GLY A 22 31.59 4.04 -17.85
N SER A 23 31.39 3.31 -19.03
CA SER A 23 29.98 3.04 -19.39
C SER A 23 29.92 1.99 -20.50
N THR A 24 31.14 1.27 -20.78
CA THR A 24 31.00 0.19 -21.77
C THR A 24 31.98 -0.95 -21.40
N TRP A 25 31.29 -2.12 -21.06
CA TRP A 25 32.13 -3.30 -20.75
C TRP A 25 32.20 -4.22 -21.97
N HIS A 26 33.44 -4.50 -22.57
CA HIS A 26 33.55 -5.50 -23.66
C HIS A 26 33.88 -6.87 -23.09
N TYR A 27 32.92 -7.78 -23.44
CA TYR A 27 33.24 -9.17 -23.04
C TYR A 27 33.53 -10.00 -24.30
N SER A 28 34.66 -10.51 -24.44
CA SER A 28 34.85 -11.44 -25.58
C SER A 28 34.77 -12.89 -25.09
N TYR A 29 33.60 -13.60 -25.76
CA TYR A 29 33.88 -15.06 -25.78
C TYR A 29 33.15 -15.70 -26.96
N ALA A 30 33.75 -16.94 -27.51
CA ALA A 30 33.53 -17.94 -28.57
C ALA A 30 32.37 -18.88 -28.18
N ASN A 31 31.15 -19.08 -29.02
CA ASN A 31 29.82 -19.36 -29.56
C ASN A 31 29.28 -20.70 -29.05
N ASN A 32 27.70 -20.78 -28.93
CA ASN A 32 26.62 -21.34 -29.78
C ASN A 32 25.30 -21.44 -29.01
N TYR A 33 23.98 -21.12 -29.70
CA TYR A 33 22.56 -20.80 -29.78
C TYR A 33 21.73 -22.08 -29.74
N THR A 34 20.32 -22.00 -28.92
CA THR A 34 19.07 -22.66 -29.37
C THR A 34 17.87 -21.81 -28.97
N ASP A 35 16.64 -21.74 -29.97
CA ASP A 35 15.38 -21.12 -30.39
C ASP A 35 14.20 -21.79 -29.68
N SER A 36 13.97 -21.89 -28.26
CA SER A 36 12.66 -21.98 -27.59
C SER A 36 12.70 -21.17 -26.28
N PRO A 37 11.45 -20.52 -25.88
CA PRO A 37 11.49 -19.66 -24.69
C PRO A 37 11.62 -20.49 -23.40
N ILE A 38 12.74 -20.22 -22.60
CA ILE A 38 13.06 -20.94 -21.34
C ILE A 38 12.38 -20.20 -20.17
N SER A 39 11.40 -20.82 -19.42
CA SER A 39 10.79 -20.23 -18.21
C SER A 39 11.57 -20.64 -16.96
N LEU A 40 12.11 -19.46 -16.13
CA LEU A 40 12.96 -19.75 -14.95
C LEU A 40 12.26 -19.27 -13.68
N THR A 41 12.27 -20.09 -12.48
CA THR A 41 11.86 -19.73 -11.11
C THR A 41 13.08 -19.38 -10.25
N SER A 42 12.89 -18.73 -9.07
CA SER A 42 13.74 -17.92 -8.16
C SER A 42 14.93 -18.74 -7.65
N ASP A 43 15.08 -20.09 -8.17
CA ASP A 43 16.30 -20.86 -7.79
C ASP A 43 16.92 -21.51 -9.03
N ASP A 44 16.51 -21.02 -10.18
CA ASP A 44 17.06 -21.62 -11.42
C ASP A 44 18.23 -20.78 -11.94
N TYR A 45 19.45 -21.34 -12.09
CA TYR A 45 20.53 -20.70 -12.88
C TYR A 45 20.50 -21.25 -14.31
N ILE A 46 20.34 -20.32 -15.34
CA ILE A 46 20.30 -20.62 -16.78
C ILE A 46 21.70 -21.03 -17.25
N LYS A 47 21.83 -22.28 -17.57
CA LYS A 47 22.97 -22.71 -18.42
C LYS A 47 22.79 -22.24 -19.86
N VAL A 48 23.39 -21.13 -20.24
CA VAL A 48 23.29 -20.61 -21.63
C VAL A 48 24.37 -21.29 -22.48
N ALA A 49 24.00 -22.45 -23.13
CA ALA A 49 24.91 -22.93 -24.19
C ALA A 49 24.73 -22.10 -25.47
N LEU A 50 25.64 -21.18 -25.74
CA LEU A 50 25.69 -20.18 -26.84
C LEU A 50 26.26 -20.82 -28.11
N SER A 51 25.32 -21.28 -29.09
CA SER A 51 25.92 -21.51 -30.43
C SER A 51 25.72 -20.32 -31.34
N VAL A 52 26.72 -19.47 -31.47
CA VAL A 52 26.65 -18.20 -32.21
C VAL A 52 27.17 -18.46 -33.63
N SER A 53 26.34 -18.50 -34.76
CA SER A 53 26.82 -18.38 -36.15
C SER A 53 26.83 -16.91 -36.58
N ARG A 54 26.92 -15.91 -35.62
CA ARG A 54 27.32 -14.51 -35.90
C ARG A 54 27.67 -13.80 -34.60
N SER A 55 28.85 -13.06 -34.69
CA SER A 55 29.87 -12.29 -33.96
C SER A 55 29.24 -11.25 -33.03
N TRP A 56 28.04 -11.40 -32.39
CA TRP A 56 27.77 -10.65 -31.14
C TRP A 56 26.42 -11.11 -30.56
N LEU A 57 26.39 -11.51 -29.12
CA LEU A 57 25.21 -11.83 -28.31
C LEU A 57 24.72 -10.58 -27.56
N ASP A 58 23.61 -10.00 -28.03
CA ASP A 58 22.98 -8.89 -27.27
C ASP A 58 22.06 -9.47 -26.19
N ILE A 59 22.49 -9.56 -24.89
CA ILE A 59 21.59 -9.88 -23.76
C ILE A 59 20.88 -8.60 -23.30
N THR A 60 19.60 -8.41 -23.72
CA THR A 60 18.82 -7.24 -23.27
C THR A 60 17.96 -7.63 -22.07
N SER A 61 18.49 -7.55 -20.82
CA SER A 61 17.60 -7.69 -19.64
C SER A 61 16.52 -6.59 -19.64
N GLN A 62 15.30 -6.92 -20.13
CA GLN A 62 14.21 -5.92 -20.02
C GLN A 62 13.88 -5.65 -18.54
N GLY A 63 14.88 -5.18 -17.77
CA GLY A 63 14.58 -4.81 -16.36
C GLY A 63 13.76 -3.51 -16.30
N TYR A 64 12.40 -3.64 -15.91
CA TYR A 64 11.65 -2.39 -15.64
C TYR A 64 12.43 -1.48 -14.68
N SER A 65 13.00 -0.47 -15.30
CA SER A 65 13.77 0.48 -14.46
C SER A 65 12.85 1.31 -13.56
N ALA A 66 11.42 1.09 -13.88
CA ALA A 66 10.51 1.89 -13.04
C ALA A 66 9.05 1.51 -13.34
N VAL A 67 8.19 1.78 -12.36
CA VAL A 67 6.73 1.60 -12.56
C VAL A 67 6.04 2.96 -12.51
N SER A 68 4.77 2.92 -13.16
CA SER A 68 4.02 4.20 -13.13
C SER A 68 2.64 3.98 -12.52
N LYS A 69 2.25 5.06 -11.83
CA LYS A 69 0.89 5.05 -11.29
C LYS A 69 0.25 6.44 -11.41
N THR A 70 -1.04 6.38 -11.84
CA THR A 70 -1.76 7.66 -12.01
C THR A 70 -2.38 8.10 -10.67
N ILE A 71 -2.15 9.45 -10.30
CA ILE A 71 -2.81 10.08 -9.13
C ILE A 71 -3.92 11.01 -9.62
N THR A 72 -5.12 10.73 -9.07
CA THR A 72 -6.26 11.56 -9.52
C THR A 72 -6.17 12.97 -8.90
N SER A 73 -7.12 13.73 -9.25
CA SER A 73 -7.13 15.13 -8.75
C SER A 73 -7.39 15.19 -7.25
N ALA A 74 -7.84 14.00 -6.71
CA ALA A 74 -8.03 13.93 -5.25
C ALA A 74 -6.69 13.85 -4.51
N GLY A 75 -5.61 13.58 -5.30
CA GLY A 75 -4.25 13.73 -4.73
C GLY A 75 -3.80 12.42 -4.04
N TRP A 76 -4.67 11.36 -4.19
CA TRP A 76 -4.29 10.12 -3.49
C TRP A 76 -4.57 8.91 -4.39
N ALA A 77 -3.75 7.86 -4.12
CA ALA A 77 -3.96 6.58 -4.84
C ALA A 77 -3.38 5.43 -4.00
N THR A 78 -4.03 4.24 -4.27
CA THR A 78 -3.37 3.05 -3.67
C THR A 78 -2.56 2.32 -4.75
N TYR A 79 -1.53 1.59 -4.23
CA TYR A 79 -0.67 0.93 -5.25
C TYR A 79 0.05 -0.25 -4.61
N CYS A 80 0.27 -1.27 -5.50
CA CYS A 80 1.11 -2.42 -5.12
C CYS A 80 1.84 -2.95 -6.34
N SER A 81 3.17 -3.13 -6.09
CA SER A 81 4.00 -3.60 -7.23
C SER A 81 4.55 -5.00 -6.92
N PRO A 82 4.68 -5.84 -8.03
CA PRO A 82 5.36 -7.14 -7.82
C PRO A 82 6.86 -6.97 -7.58
N TYR A 83 7.38 -5.79 -7.75
CA TYR A 83 8.83 -5.54 -7.54
C TYR A 83 9.04 -4.63 -6.33
N ALA A 84 10.29 -4.70 -5.83
CA ALA A 84 10.66 -3.70 -4.80
C ALA A 84 10.84 -2.31 -5.42
N LEU A 85 10.49 -1.31 -4.51
CA LEU A 85 10.47 0.04 -5.10
C LEU A 85 11.37 0.99 -4.30
N ASP A 86 11.95 1.99 -5.02
CA ASP A 86 12.70 3.10 -4.39
C ASP A 86 11.83 4.37 -4.34
N LEU A 87 11.28 4.57 -3.20
CA LEU A 87 10.34 5.71 -3.07
C LEU A 87 11.10 7.02 -2.87
N ALA A 88 12.35 6.93 -2.44
CA ALA A 88 13.16 8.15 -2.24
C ALA A 88 13.41 8.87 -3.57
N ASN A 89 13.41 8.07 -4.60
CA ASN A 89 13.74 8.73 -5.89
C ASN A 89 12.51 8.75 -6.81
N ALA A 90 11.40 8.54 -6.18
CA ALA A 90 10.17 8.62 -7.00
C ALA A 90 9.85 10.07 -7.40
N THR A 91 9.31 10.21 -8.67
CA THR A 91 8.82 11.55 -9.10
C THR A 91 7.29 11.55 -9.17
N GLY A 92 6.74 12.78 -8.86
CA GLY A 92 5.26 12.88 -8.98
C GLY A 92 4.56 12.51 -7.66
N LEU A 93 5.47 12.15 -6.58
CA LEU A 93 4.86 11.86 -5.26
C LEU A 93 5.31 12.92 -4.25
N THR A 94 4.34 13.47 -3.55
CA THR A 94 4.72 14.30 -2.39
C THR A 94 5.02 13.43 -1.17
N ASP A 95 4.33 12.28 -1.10
CA ASP A 95 4.59 11.32 0.00
C ASP A 95 4.04 9.94 -0.39
N ALA A 96 4.49 8.96 0.45
CA ALA A 96 3.98 7.58 0.37
C ALA A 96 3.90 6.97 1.77
N TYR A 97 2.78 6.20 1.92
CA TYR A 97 2.56 5.77 3.33
C TYR A 97 2.24 4.28 3.35
N ILE A 98 2.62 3.72 4.52
CA ILE A 98 1.94 2.47 4.95
C ILE A 98 0.97 2.79 6.10
N VAL A 99 0.03 1.85 6.20
CA VAL A 99 -0.95 2.07 7.30
C VAL A 99 -0.55 1.20 8.49
N ILE A 100 -0.60 1.93 9.70
CA ILE A 100 -0.09 1.14 10.85
C ILE A 100 -1.21 1.01 11.88
N GLY A 101 -2.35 1.58 11.58
CA GLY A 101 -3.47 1.45 12.53
C GLY A 101 -4.52 2.54 12.26
N GLY A 102 -5.50 2.59 13.16
CA GLY A 102 -6.60 3.59 13.07
C GLY A 102 -7.34 3.69 14.40
N THR A 103 -7.49 5.05 14.83
CA THR A 103 -8.29 5.29 16.05
C THR A 103 -9.31 6.40 15.81
N GLY A 104 -10.49 6.19 16.27
CA GLY A 104 -11.51 7.26 16.22
C GLY A 104 -11.88 7.65 14.79
N GLY A 105 -11.68 6.67 13.82
CA GLY A 105 -12.12 7.00 12.44
C GLY A 105 -11.02 7.70 11.63
N VAL A 106 -9.89 7.72 12.21
CA VAL A 106 -8.77 8.36 11.49
C VAL A 106 -7.65 7.32 11.36
N LEU A 107 -7.07 7.35 10.17
CA LEU A 107 -6.01 6.35 9.87
C LEU A 107 -4.68 6.81 10.49
N ALA A 108 -4.08 5.89 11.17
CA ALA A 108 -2.65 6.11 11.50
C ALA A 108 -1.73 5.59 10.39
N LYS A 109 -0.82 6.45 9.92
CA LYS A 109 0.06 6.06 8.79
C LYS A 109 1.48 6.54 9.07
N THR A 110 2.40 5.87 8.50
CA THR A 110 3.82 6.27 8.55
C THR A 110 4.36 6.46 7.13
N SER A 111 5.10 7.62 7.08
CA SER A 111 5.65 7.89 5.74
C SER A 111 6.82 6.93 5.44
N VAL A 112 6.84 6.48 4.18
CA VAL A 112 7.97 5.63 3.73
C VAL A 112 8.61 6.26 2.49
N LYS A 113 8.38 7.52 2.31
CA LYS A 113 8.80 8.21 1.06
C LYS A 113 10.32 8.25 0.96
N SER A 114 11.03 8.29 2.07
CA SER A 114 12.49 8.53 1.99
C SER A 114 13.25 7.20 1.83
N GLY A 115 12.47 6.05 1.70
CA GLY A 115 13.21 4.78 1.65
C GLY A 115 12.71 3.88 0.51
N THR A 116 13.04 2.62 0.71
CA THR A 116 12.61 1.58 -0.26
C THR A 116 11.62 0.63 0.41
N VAL A 117 10.80 -0.02 -0.45
CA VAL A 117 9.83 -0.99 0.10
C VAL A 117 9.95 -2.29 -0.72
N ALA A 118 9.73 -3.41 -0.02
CA ALA A 118 9.85 -4.73 -0.68
C ALA A 118 8.67 -4.94 -1.64
N ALA A 119 8.84 -5.90 -2.48
CA ALA A 119 7.75 -6.25 -3.43
C ALA A 119 6.47 -6.62 -2.67
N ASN A 120 5.35 -6.35 -3.36
CA ASN A 120 4.00 -6.70 -2.87
C ASN A 120 3.62 -5.90 -1.62
N THR A 121 4.25 -4.79 -1.47
CA THR A 121 3.87 -3.93 -0.34
C THR A 121 2.71 -3.00 -0.75
N GLY A 122 1.58 -3.03 0.00
CA GLY A 122 0.50 -2.05 -0.24
C GLY A 122 0.92 -0.63 0.15
N LEU A 123 0.60 0.28 -0.76
CA LEU A 123 1.04 1.66 -0.49
C LEU A 123 -0.15 2.62 -0.67
N LEU A 124 -0.14 3.59 0.18
CA LEU A 124 -0.97 4.80 -0.05
C LEU A 124 -0.10 5.96 -0.57
N LEU A 125 -0.38 6.31 -1.84
CA LEU A 125 0.47 7.35 -2.47
C LEU A 125 -0.22 8.72 -2.43
N LYS A 126 0.63 9.71 -2.22
CA LYS A 126 0.12 11.10 -2.22
C LYS A 126 0.94 11.94 -3.21
N GLY A 127 0.18 12.63 -4.02
CA GLY A 127 0.86 13.51 -5.00
C GLY A 127 -0.15 14.31 -5.81
N ALA A 128 0.37 15.28 -6.59
CA ALA A 128 -0.51 16.07 -7.48
C ALA A 128 -1.08 15.17 -8.60
N GLU A 129 -2.24 15.66 -9.16
CA GLU A 129 -2.84 14.92 -10.28
C GLU A 129 -1.82 14.70 -11.41
N GLY A 130 -1.76 13.45 -11.82
CA GLY A 130 -0.80 13.10 -12.90
C GLY A 130 -0.20 11.72 -12.66
N THR A 131 0.96 11.59 -13.33
CA THR A 131 1.57 10.24 -13.29
C THR A 131 2.80 10.26 -12.36
N ALA A 132 2.75 9.28 -11.44
CA ALA A 132 3.93 9.10 -10.58
C ALA A 132 4.80 7.97 -11.14
N THR A 133 6.11 8.26 -11.16
CA THR A 133 7.08 7.22 -11.59
C THR A 133 7.97 6.80 -10.41
N ILE A 134 8.03 5.46 -10.28
CA ILE A 134 8.80 4.96 -9.11
C ILE A 134 9.81 3.93 -9.61
N PRO A 135 11.07 4.15 -9.28
CA PRO A 135 12.11 3.22 -9.73
C PRO A 135 12.00 1.85 -9.02
N VAL A 136 12.45 0.86 -9.78
CA VAL A 136 12.47 -0.51 -9.24
C VAL A 136 13.88 -0.80 -8.74
N VAL A 137 13.94 -1.46 -7.57
CA VAL A 137 15.25 -1.81 -7.01
C VAL A 137 15.25 -3.31 -6.69
N ALA A 138 16.45 -3.84 -6.42
CA ALA A 138 16.59 -5.31 -6.25
C ALA A 138 15.87 -5.80 -5.00
N SER A 139 15.92 -4.91 -3.93
CA SER A 139 15.21 -5.26 -2.68
C SER A 139 14.86 -3.98 -1.91
N GLY A 140 13.90 -4.18 -0.98
CA GLY A 140 13.45 -3.03 -0.17
C GLY A 140 13.11 -3.46 1.26
N THR A 141 12.75 -2.55 2.03
CA THR A 141 12.37 -2.83 3.43
C THR A 141 11.02 -3.57 3.49
N ASP A 142 11.05 -4.59 4.36
CA ASP A 142 9.81 -5.39 4.51
C ASP A 142 8.95 -4.81 5.65
N TYR A 143 7.69 -4.43 5.24
CA TYR A 143 6.77 -3.83 6.23
C TYR A 143 5.57 -4.75 6.45
N SER A 144 5.67 -6.00 6.22
CA SER A 144 4.50 -6.92 6.21
C SER A 144 3.95 -7.08 7.64
N SER A 145 4.87 -6.83 8.70
CA SER A 145 4.35 -7.02 10.07
C SER A 145 3.69 -5.74 10.60
N THR A 146 3.95 -4.65 9.94
CA THR A 146 3.40 -3.39 10.49
C THR A 146 2.33 -2.83 9.55
N ASN A 147 2.42 -3.07 8.30
CA ASN A 147 1.52 -2.46 7.31
C ASN A 147 0.16 -3.18 7.33
N LYS A 148 -0.83 -2.35 7.36
CA LYS A 148 -2.16 -2.99 7.45
C LYS A 148 -2.81 -3.01 6.08
N LEU A 149 -2.21 -2.45 5.12
CA LEU A 149 -2.76 -2.52 3.76
C LEU A 149 -2.39 -3.86 3.14
N VAL A 150 -3.32 -4.31 2.37
CA VAL A 150 -3.03 -5.53 1.59
C VAL A 150 -2.97 -5.17 0.10
N GLY A 151 -1.76 -5.53 -0.49
CA GLY A 151 -1.57 -5.26 -1.92
C GLY A 151 -2.22 -6.35 -2.79
N VAL A 152 -2.69 -5.91 -3.94
CA VAL A 152 -3.29 -6.86 -4.91
C VAL A 152 -2.64 -6.63 -6.28
N LEU A 153 -2.17 -7.78 -6.87
CA LEU A 153 -1.45 -7.63 -8.16
C LEU A 153 -2.37 -7.99 -9.32
N GLU A 154 -3.47 -8.63 -8.99
CA GLU A 154 -4.50 -8.93 -10.02
C GLU A 154 -5.88 -8.48 -9.51
N ASP A 155 -6.77 -8.43 -10.43
CA ASP A 155 -8.15 -8.11 -9.98
C ASP A 155 -8.61 -9.09 -8.88
N THR A 156 -9.02 -8.46 -7.82
CA THR A 156 -9.37 -9.31 -6.66
C THR A 156 -10.76 -8.92 -6.14
N GLU A 157 -11.51 -9.98 -5.94
CA GLU A 157 -12.85 -9.76 -5.35
C GLU A 157 -12.75 -9.69 -3.81
N ILE A 158 -13.31 -8.65 -3.34
CA ILE A 158 -13.38 -8.50 -1.87
C ILE A 158 -14.83 -8.74 -1.42
N ALA A 159 -14.88 -9.78 -0.48
CA ALA A 159 -16.23 -10.12 0.01
C ALA A 159 -16.88 -8.92 0.73
N GLN A 160 -18.04 -9.06 0.80
CA GLN A 160 -18.80 -7.98 1.46
C GLN A 160 -18.32 -7.78 2.91
N ASN A 161 -18.16 -6.52 3.27
CA ASN A 161 -17.88 -6.07 4.65
C ASN A 161 -16.51 -6.57 5.11
N THR A 162 -15.64 -6.91 4.08
CA THR A 162 -14.35 -7.45 4.60
C THR A 162 -13.22 -6.51 4.18
N GLY A 163 -13.54 -5.44 3.52
CA GLY A 163 -12.39 -4.59 3.14
C GLY A 163 -12.85 -3.15 2.89
N TYR A 164 -11.87 -2.24 3.02
CA TYR A 164 -12.09 -0.82 2.71
C TYR A 164 -11.33 -0.47 1.43
N VAL A 165 -11.97 0.51 0.58
CA VAL A 165 -11.24 0.99 -0.62
C VAL A 165 -11.17 2.52 -0.58
N LEU A 166 -10.21 3.01 -1.23
CA LEU A 166 -10.01 4.48 -1.26
C LEU A 166 -11.13 5.14 -2.08
N MET A 167 -11.77 6.05 -1.46
CA MET A 167 -12.83 6.79 -2.17
C MET A 167 -12.81 8.26 -1.75
N ASN A 168 -13.25 9.00 -2.73
CA ASN A 168 -13.58 10.41 -2.40
C ASN A 168 -15.09 10.60 -2.30
N ASP A 169 -15.49 10.35 -1.03
CA ASP A 169 -16.95 10.43 -0.78
C ASP A 169 -17.43 11.89 -0.72
N ALA A 170 -18.57 12.13 -1.31
CA ALA A 170 -19.10 13.51 -1.40
C ALA A 170 -19.39 14.09 -0.02
N THR A 171 -19.69 13.22 0.96
CA THR A 171 -20.09 13.72 2.30
C THR A 171 -18.89 13.79 3.24
N ASN A 172 -18.13 12.73 3.20
CA ASN A 172 -17.14 12.61 4.29
C ASN A 172 -15.73 12.85 3.77
N GLY A 173 -15.64 13.07 2.50
CA GLY A 173 -14.31 13.39 1.94
C GLY A 173 -13.48 12.14 1.65
N LEU A 174 -12.16 12.36 1.46
CA LEU A 174 -11.24 11.29 1.03
C LEU A 174 -10.93 10.35 2.20
N GLY A 175 -11.07 9.07 1.93
CA GLY A 175 -10.77 8.07 2.97
C GLY A 175 -11.03 6.65 2.44
N PHE A 176 -10.80 5.80 3.46
CA PHE A 176 -11.15 4.39 3.12
C PHE A 176 -12.59 4.08 3.57
N TYR A 177 -13.30 3.51 2.64
CA TYR A 177 -14.73 3.27 2.92
C TYR A 177 -15.04 1.78 2.72
N LYS A 178 -15.79 1.39 3.69
CA LYS A 178 -16.19 -0.02 3.64
C LYS A 178 -17.35 -0.20 2.65
N ASN A 179 -17.25 -1.16 1.88
CA ASN A 179 -18.39 -1.44 0.98
C ASN A 179 -19.56 -2.06 1.76
N ALA A 180 -20.54 -1.17 2.23
CA ALA A 180 -21.64 -1.64 3.12
C ALA A 180 -22.89 -1.97 2.28
N ASN A 181 -22.74 -1.82 0.85
CA ASN A 181 -23.98 -1.99 0.05
C ASN A 181 -24.07 -3.41 -0.49
N ALA A 182 -23.90 -4.56 0.32
CA ALA A 182 -24.53 -5.92 0.41
C ALA A 182 -24.08 -6.77 -0.78
N THR A 183 -22.91 -6.43 -1.66
CA THR A 183 -22.35 -7.46 -2.59
C THR A 183 -20.84 -7.27 -2.69
N ALA A 184 -20.17 -8.42 -2.82
CA ALA A 184 -18.73 -8.41 -3.10
C ALA A 184 -18.37 -7.40 -4.20
N PHE A 185 -17.16 -6.78 -3.99
CA PHE A 185 -16.70 -5.83 -5.03
C PHE A 185 -15.26 -6.20 -5.44
N THR A 186 -14.93 -5.66 -6.65
CA THR A 186 -13.60 -6.02 -7.18
C THR A 186 -12.69 -4.79 -7.13
N VAL A 187 -11.52 -5.05 -6.50
CA VAL A 187 -10.47 -4.01 -6.58
C VAL A 187 -9.50 -4.34 -7.72
N GLY A 188 -9.16 -3.32 -8.43
CA GLY A 188 -8.34 -3.50 -9.65
C GLY A 188 -6.92 -3.99 -9.31
N ALA A 189 -6.24 -4.48 -10.36
CA ALA A 189 -4.85 -4.98 -10.20
C ALA A 189 -3.92 -3.82 -9.82
N ASN A 190 -2.83 -4.30 -9.07
CA ASN A 190 -1.75 -3.37 -8.64
C ASN A 190 -2.29 -2.24 -7.75
N THR A 191 -3.25 -2.64 -7.02
CA THR A 191 -3.78 -1.68 -6.00
C THR A 191 -3.67 -2.33 -4.61
N ALA A 192 -4.10 -1.52 -3.65
CA ALA A 192 -4.13 -2.05 -2.27
C ALA A 192 -5.44 -1.67 -1.58
N TYR A 193 -5.87 -2.57 -0.69
CA TYR A 193 -7.07 -2.25 0.11
C TYR A 193 -6.76 -2.47 1.59
N LEU A 194 -7.67 -1.96 2.43
CA LEU A 194 -7.52 -2.11 3.89
C LEU A 194 -8.53 -3.15 4.41
N PRO A 195 -8.00 -4.18 5.06
CA PRO A 195 -8.93 -5.18 5.60
C PRO A 195 -9.79 -4.61 6.74
N ALA A 196 -11.03 -5.09 6.84
CA ALA A 196 -12.00 -4.53 7.80
C ALA A 196 -11.59 -4.88 9.24
N ASN A 197 -10.80 -5.90 9.40
CA ASN A 197 -10.39 -6.26 10.78
C ASN A 197 -9.00 -5.70 11.13
N PHE A 198 -8.58 -4.71 10.38
CA PHE A 198 -7.19 -4.27 10.60
C PHE A 198 -7.03 -3.62 11.97
N ASP A 199 -8.07 -3.02 12.62
CA ASP A 199 -7.86 -2.31 13.91
C ASP A 199 -8.76 -2.92 14.99
N GLY A 200 -9.28 -4.22 14.72
CA GLY A 200 -10.02 -4.95 15.79
C GLY A 200 -11.44 -4.41 15.99
N SER A 201 -11.83 -3.27 15.28
CA SER A 201 -13.17 -2.67 15.37
C SER A 201 -13.90 -2.85 14.03
N SER A 202 -15.07 -3.63 14.05
CA SER A 202 -15.75 -3.98 12.78
C SER A 202 -16.97 -3.07 12.55
N ALA A 203 -17.08 -2.00 13.43
CA ALA A 203 -18.38 -1.29 13.31
C ALA A 203 -18.21 -0.01 12.48
N ARG A 204 -17.00 0.23 11.99
CA ARG A 204 -16.90 1.57 11.34
C ARG A 204 -17.01 1.41 9.82
N SER A 205 -17.61 2.53 9.30
CA SER A 205 -17.91 2.42 7.85
C SER A 205 -16.80 3.10 7.04
N PHE A 206 -15.92 3.98 7.79
CA PHE A 206 -14.84 4.59 6.99
C PHE A 206 -13.73 5.07 7.92
N TYR A 207 -12.53 5.30 7.29
CA TYR A 207 -11.38 5.95 7.95
C TYR A 207 -10.86 7.11 7.08
N LEU A 208 -10.65 8.20 7.68
CA LEU A 208 -10.15 9.37 6.94
C LEU A 208 -8.63 9.50 7.13
N PHE A 209 -7.87 10.18 6.20
CA PHE A 209 -6.39 10.27 6.20
C PHE A 209 -5.92 11.39 7.13
N ASP A 210 -6.73 12.49 7.40
CA ASP A 210 -6.40 13.61 8.30
C ASP A 210 -7.62 13.94 9.18
N ASP A 211 -7.39 14.64 10.34
CA ASP A 211 -8.43 15.23 11.22
C ASP A 211 -9.36 16.16 10.44
N GLU A 212 -9.37 16.15 9.11
CA GLU A 212 -10.42 16.98 8.47
C GLU A 212 -11.81 16.37 8.67
N LEU A 213 -12.17 16.10 9.94
CA LEU A 213 -13.58 15.93 10.32
C LEU A 213 -14.42 17.15 9.92
N THR A 214 -14.86 17.33 8.69
CA THR A 214 -15.85 18.42 8.50
C THR A 214 -17.22 17.98 9.03
N GLY A 215 -17.26 17.41 10.32
CA GLY A 215 -18.69 17.73 10.64
C GLY A 215 -19.20 16.87 11.77
N ILE A 216 -18.19 16.13 12.71
CA ILE A 216 -18.69 15.77 14.06
C ILE A 216 -17.53 15.08 14.82
N LYS A 217 -16.88 15.80 15.64
CA LYS A 217 -15.91 15.33 16.66
C LYS A 217 -16.65 14.62 17.80
N ASN A 218 -16.98 13.38 17.67
CA ASN A 218 -17.19 12.52 18.85
C ASN A 218 -18.20 13.14 19.83
N ILE A 219 -19.41 12.59 20.03
CA ILE A 219 -20.34 12.86 21.15
C ILE A 219 -19.64 12.47 22.47
N GLU A 220 -18.71 13.33 22.95
CA GLU A 220 -18.30 13.13 24.37
C GLU A 220 -19.47 12.59 25.20
N SER A 221 -19.77 11.28 25.20
CA SER A 221 -20.60 10.77 26.32
C SER A 221 -20.17 11.41 27.65
N ALA A 222 -20.56 12.68 27.87
CA ALA A 222 -20.38 13.23 29.24
C ALA A 222 -20.62 12.15 30.30
N THR A 223 -19.75 11.12 30.43
CA THR A 223 -19.72 10.36 31.70
C THR A 223 -19.83 11.29 32.91
N ALA A 224 -21.10 11.42 33.39
CA ALA A 224 -21.68 11.67 34.72
C ALA A 224 -20.61 11.71 35.81
N THR A 225 -19.43 12.33 35.53
CA THR A 225 -18.89 12.64 36.88
C THR A 225 -18.62 14.14 36.98
N GLN A 226 -19.54 14.96 36.28
CA GLN A 226 -19.29 16.38 36.64
C GLN A 226 -20.44 16.91 37.50
N LYS A 227 -20.57 16.50 38.73
CA LYS A 227 -21.41 17.30 39.65
C LYS A 227 -21.99 18.54 38.96
N ALA A 228 -22.91 18.31 37.96
CA ALA A 228 -23.62 19.34 37.17
C ALA A 228 -24.31 20.33 38.10
N GLU A 229 -23.58 21.31 38.63
CA GLU A 229 -24.25 22.51 39.18
C GLU A 229 -25.15 23.17 38.13
N GLY A 230 -26.54 22.74 38.11
CA GLY A 230 -27.53 23.43 37.24
C GLY A 230 -28.91 22.77 37.38
N ASP A 231 -30.03 23.55 36.98
CA ASP A 231 -31.44 23.12 37.06
C ASP A 231 -31.70 21.92 36.11
N PHE A 232 -32.43 20.93 36.58
CA PHE A 232 -32.77 19.72 35.80
C PHE A 232 -34.15 19.90 35.14
N PHE A 233 -34.16 19.44 33.79
CA PHE A 233 -35.46 19.48 33.06
C PHE A 233 -35.74 18.09 32.48
N ASP A 234 -37.11 17.71 32.55
CA ASP A 234 -37.50 16.46 31.87
C ASP A 234 -37.63 16.68 30.36
N LEU A 235 -37.97 15.63 29.60
CA LEU A 235 -37.88 15.71 28.12
C LEU A 235 -38.98 16.60 27.55
N GLN A 236 -39.84 16.98 28.50
CA GLN A 236 -40.88 17.90 28.00
C GLN A 236 -40.53 19.35 28.37
N GLY A 237 -39.28 19.51 28.99
CA GLY A 237 -38.84 20.90 29.24
C GLY A 237 -39.34 21.43 30.59
N ARG A 238 -39.92 20.58 31.42
CA ARG A 238 -40.31 21.01 32.78
C ARG A 238 -39.14 20.84 33.76
N LYS A 239 -39.07 21.89 34.67
CA LYS A 239 -37.98 21.84 35.67
C LYS A 239 -38.27 20.77 36.73
N VAL A 240 -37.17 19.90 37.02
CA VAL A 240 -37.30 18.82 38.02
C VAL A 240 -36.39 19.14 39.22
N ALA A 241 -36.99 19.31 40.37
CA ALA A 241 -36.27 19.79 41.58
C ALA A 241 -35.42 18.66 42.18
N GLN A 242 -35.92 17.36 42.05
CA GLN A 242 -35.11 16.25 42.60
C GLN A 242 -35.08 15.08 41.60
N PRO A 243 -34.07 15.15 40.80
CA PRO A 243 -34.02 14.08 39.80
C PRO A 243 -33.63 12.73 40.41
N THR A 244 -34.40 11.66 40.11
CA THR A 244 -34.02 10.31 40.60
C THR A 244 -33.32 9.54 39.49
N LYS A 245 -33.78 8.58 38.87
CA LYS A 245 -33.12 7.83 37.78
C LYS A 245 -33.84 8.10 36.45
N GLY A 246 -33.07 8.45 35.63
CA GLY A 246 -33.73 8.66 34.32
C GLY A 246 -32.98 9.72 33.50
N LEU A 247 -33.37 9.97 32.30
CA LEU A 247 -32.69 10.89 31.36
C LEU A 247 -33.19 12.32 31.58
N TYR A 248 -32.18 13.30 31.65
CA TYR A 248 -32.52 14.72 31.91
C TYR A 248 -31.66 15.60 31.01
N ILE A 249 -32.25 16.95 30.96
CA ILE A 249 -31.47 17.99 30.27
C ILE A 249 -30.90 18.98 31.31
N VAL A 250 -29.61 19.13 31.35
CA VAL A 250 -28.95 20.11 32.24
C VAL A 250 -28.00 20.99 31.41
N ASN A 251 -28.33 22.34 31.30
CA ASN A 251 -27.51 23.28 30.52
C ASN A 251 -27.48 22.91 29.04
N GLY A 252 -28.61 22.35 28.62
CA GLY A 252 -28.71 22.12 27.15
C GLY A 252 -28.11 20.77 26.75
N LYS A 253 -27.73 19.99 27.80
CA LYS A 253 -27.12 18.68 27.46
C LYS A 253 -27.91 17.55 28.15
N LYS A 254 -27.94 16.32 27.35
CA LYS A 254 -28.64 15.17 27.96
C LYS A 254 -27.74 14.49 29.00
N VAL A 255 -28.34 14.26 30.19
CA VAL A 255 -27.58 13.66 31.31
C VAL A 255 -28.40 12.49 31.86
N ILE A 256 -27.71 11.29 32.10
CA ILE A 256 -28.43 10.13 32.69
C ILE A 256 -28.05 10.03 34.18
N ILE A 257 -29.09 10.09 34.97
CA ILE A 257 -28.83 9.90 36.42
C ILE A 257 -29.10 8.43 36.76
N LYS A 258 -27.99 7.60 37.12
CA LYS A 258 -28.12 6.16 37.45
C LYS A 258 -28.41 5.98 38.95
#